data_AF-A0A0K1RYH3-F1
#
_entry.id   AF-A0A0K1RYH3-F1
#
_cell.length_a   1.000
_cell.length_b   1.000
_cell.length_c   1.000
_cell.angle_alpha   90.00
_cell.angle_beta   90.00
_cell.angle_gamma   90.00
#
_symmetry.space_group_name_H-M   'P 1'
#
loop_
_entity.id
_entity.type
_entity.pdbx_description
1 polymer ?
#
loop_
_entity_poly.entity_id
_entity_poly.type
_entity_poly.pdbx_seq_one_letter_code
_entity_poly.pdbx_strand_id
1 'polypeptide(L)'
;MVIYLRRSDSPLVQENTFRLGETFHSFQVIRLWEENTPQFFHHPGLLPFAVLSNTDDPEQVLSLVSRSLETISQKQVQSNLAAATSILAGLVLNRETIKKILRSDIMRESVIYQDILEEGREEGEEKGLQKGLQAGKEEKARQIALKMLSAGFSIPEIARFTDLSPDAIEQLQSRDD
;
A
#
# COMPACT_ATOMS: atom_id res chain seq x y z
N MET A 1 26.31 0.67 -13.50
CA MET A 1 25.28 -0.37 -13.67
C MET A 1 23.94 0.24 -13.39
N VAL A 2 22.92 -0.08 -14.17
CA VAL A 2 21.52 0.36 -14.03
C VAL A 2 20.63 -0.88 -14.05
N ILE A 3 19.67 -0.97 -13.13
CA ILE A 3 18.74 -2.11 -13.03
C ILE A 3 17.32 -1.58 -13.12
N TYR A 4 16.53 -2.13 -14.03
CA TYR A 4 15.11 -1.83 -14.16
C TYR A 4 14.27 -2.94 -13.53
N LEU A 5 13.44 -2.56 -12.55
CA LEU A 5 12.57 -3.48 -11.81
C LEU A 5 11.19 -3.67 -12.47
N ARG A 6 10.76 -2.71 -13.29
CA ARG A 6 9.44 -2.72 -13.92
C ARG A 6 9.59 -2.63 -15.42
N ARG A 7 8.86 -3.50 -16.13
CA ARG A 7 8.79 -3.49 -17.59
C ARG A 7 8.38 -2.10 -18.08
N SER A 8 9.09 -1.63 -19.09
CA SER A 8 8.85 -0.34 -19.73
C SER A 8 9.15 -0.45 -21.21
N ASP A 9 8.30 0.18 -22.02
CA ASP A 9 8.48 0.28 -23.48
C ASP A 9 9.34 1.49 -23.88
N SER A 10 9.86 2.24 -22.90
CA SER A 10 10.74 3.39 -23.15
C SER A 10 12.04 2.91 -23.79
N PRO A 11 12.51 3.52 -24.91
CA PRO A 11 13.78 3.15 -25.52
C PRO A 11 14.97 3.37 -24.58
N LEU A 12 14.82 4.24 -23.58
CA LEU A 12 15.85 4.53 -22.57
C LEU A 12 16.29 3.28 -21.80
N VAL A 13 15.41 2.26 -21.67
CA VAL A 13 15.80 1.01 -20.99
C VAL A 13 16.82 0.19 -21.78
N GLN A 14 17.07 0.53 -23.04
CA GLN A 14 18.09 -0.10 -23.89
C GLN A 14 19.39 0.71 -23.94
N GLU A 15 19.42 1.94 -23.44
CA GLU A 15 20.59 2.79 -23.48
C GLU A 15 21.63 2.37 -22.44
N ASN A 16 22.84 2.07 -22.88
CA ASN A 16 23.97 1.66 -22.05
C ASN A 16 25.08 2.74 -21.98
N THR A 17 24.78 3.94 -22.47
CA THR A 17 25.72 5.05 -22.50
C THR A 17 25.03 6.35 -22.10
N PHE A 18 25.76 7.22 -21.43
CA PHE A 18 25.31 8.56 -21.08
C PHE A 18 26.38 9.57 -21.50
N ARG A 19 25.95 10.67 -22.14
CA ARG A 19 26.82 11.75 -22.60
C ARG A 19 26.34 13.09 -22.02
N LEU A 20 27.27 13.80 -21.38
CA LEU A 20 27.04 15.17 -20.91
C LEU A 20 28.25 16.04 -21.28
N GLY A 21 28.06 16.91 -22.28
CA GLY A 21 29.16 17.67 -22.87
C GLY A 21 30.21 16.75 -23.51
N GLU A 22 31.45 16.83 -23.00
CA GLU A 22 32.58 15.99 -23.41
C GLU A 22 32.70 14.69 -22.60
N THR A 23 31.93 14.55 -21.52
CA THR A 23 31.98 13.36 -20.66
C THR A 23 31.14 12.22 -21.26
N PHE A 24 31.74 11.04 -21.36
CA PHE A 24 31.09 9.81 -21.84
C PHE A 24 31.23 8.71 -20.77
N HIS A 25 30.10 8.10 -20.41
CA HIS A 25 30.06 6.99 -19.46
C HIS A 25 29.30 5.81 -20.05
N SER A 26 29.95 4.65 -20.13
CA SER A 26 29.30 3.37 -20.42
C SER A 26 28.89 2.67 -19.13
N PHE A 27 27.72 2.04 -19.13
CA PHE A 27 27.23 1.26 -18.00
C PHE A 27 26.48 0.01 -18.48
N GLN A 28 26.50 -1.04 -17.67
CA GLN A 28 25.66 -2.21 -17.89
C GLN A 28 24.21 -1.89 -17.51
N VAL A 29 23.26 -2.34 -18.34
CA VAL A 29 21.83 -2.31 -18.06
C VAL A 29 21.33 -3.74 -17.83
N ILE A 30 20.56 -3.94 -16.76
CA ILE A 30 19.87 -5.20 -16.45
C ILE A 30 18.38 -4.89 -16.41
N ARG A 31 17.59 -5.63 -17.18
CA ARG A 31 16.13 -5.52 -17.20
C ARG A 31 15.56 -6.82 -16.69
N LEU A 32 15.00 -6.81 -15.47
CA LEU A 32 14.65 -8.08 -14.81
C LEU A 32 13.68 -8.93 -15.65
N TRP A 33 12.75 -8.32 -16.38
CA TRP A 33 11.79 -9.04 -17.23
C TRP A 33 12.43 -9.74 -18.46
N GLU A 34 13.72 -9.58 -18.71
CA GLU A 34 14.47 -10.30 -19.75
C GLU A 34 15.40 -11.37 -19.15
N GLU A 35 15.59 -11.34 -17.83
CA GLU A 35 16.50 -12.20 -17.09
C GLU A 35 15.90 -13.59 -16.84
N ASN A 36 16.73 -14.63 -16.91
CA ASN A 36 16.30 -16.02 -16.73
C ASN A 36 15.93 -16.31 -15.27
N THR A 37 14.73 -16.82 -15.01
CA THR A 37 14.21 -17.04 -13.64
C THR A 37 15.09 -17.93 -12.74
N PRO A 38 15.56 -19.12 -13.17
CA PRO A 38 16.45 -19.97 -12.37
C PRO A 38 17.65 -19.28 -11.70
N GLN A 39 18.24 -18.25 -12.32
CA GLN A 39 19.46 -17.65 -11.78
C GLN A 39 19.26 -16.94 -10.43
N PHE A 40 18.04 -16.48 -10.16
CA PHE A 40 17.69 -15.80 -8.91
C PHE A 40 17.62 -16.75 -7.70
N PHE A 41 17.62 -18.06 -7.93
CA PHE A 41 17.58 -19.08 -6.88
C PHE A 41 18.96 -19.54 -6.42
N HIS A 42 20.05 -19.11 -7.08
CA HIS A 42 21.42 -19.46 -6.67
C HIS A 42 21.88 -18.74 -5.40
N HIS A 43 21.30 -17.57 -5.10
CA HIS A 43 21.65 -16.78 -3.92
C HIS A 43 20.38 -16.31 -3.20
N PRO A 44 20.23 -16.53 -1.89
CA PRO A 44 19.04 -16.12 -1.14
C PRO A 44 18.68 -14.63 -1.30
N GLY A 45 19.69 -13.76 -1.39
CA GLY A 45 19.50 -12.32 -1.59
C GLY A 45 18.89 -11.93 -2.93
N LEU A 46 18.86 -12.85 -3.90
CA LEU A 46 18.27 -12.63 -5.22
C LEU A 46 16.81 -13.11 -5.33
N LEU A 47 16.35 -13.92 -4.38
CA LEU A 47 14.98 -14.45 -4.37
C LEU A 47 13.90 -13.37 -4.51
N PRO A 48 13.98 -12.20 -3.86
CA PRO A 48 12.97 -11.15 -4.02
C PRO A 48 12.78 -10.66 -5.47
N PHE A 49 13.82 -10.76 -6.30
CA PHE A 49 13.78 -10.31 -7.70
C PHE A 49 13.25 -11.37 -8.67
N ALA A 50 13.17 -12.64 -8.27
CA ALA A 50 12.78 -13.74 -9.15
C ALA A 50 11.38 -13.53 -9.76
N VAL A 51 10.45 -12.96 -9.00
CA VAL A 51 9.07 -12.70 -9.46
C VAL A 51 9.01 -11.65 -10.58
N LEU A 52 10.05 -10.82 -10.71
CA LEU A 52 10.19 -9.80 -11.75
C LEU A 52 10.92 -10.29 -13.00
N SER A 53 11.34 -11.56 -13.01
CA SER A 53 12.12 -12.16 -14.09
C SER A 53 11.31 -12.39 -15.37
N ASN A 54 11.95 -12.88 -16.43
CA ASN A 54 11.24 -13.31 -17.64
C ASN A 54 10.43 -14.60 -17.38
N THR A 55 9.18 -14.43 -16.94
CA THR A 55 8.25 -15.54 -16.65
C THR A 55 6.84 -15.21 -17.16
N ASP A 56 6.14 -16.23 -17.64
CA ASP A 56 4.72 -16.16 -17.99
C ASP A 56 3.80 -16.40 -16.78
N ASP A 57 4.34 -16.93 -15.67
CA ASP A 57 3.60 -17.22 -14.44
C ASP A 57 4.34 -16.71 -13.19
N PRO A 58 4.19 -15.42 -12.85
CA PRO A 58 4.78 -14.85 -11.65
C PRO A 58 4.22 -15.45 -10.34
N GLU A 59 2.99 -15.98 -10.35
CA GLU A 59 2.37 -16.60 -9.17
C GLU A 59 3.05 -17.92 -8.80
N GLN A 60 3.34 -18.75 -9.81
CA GLN A 60 4.13 -19.97 -9.63
C GLN A 60 5.56 -19.63 -9.15
N VAL A 61 6.21 -18.62 -9.73
CA VAL A 61 7.54 -18.19 -9.28
C VAL A 61 7.52 -17.71 -7.84
N LEU A 62 6.52 -16.92 -7.43
CA LEU A 62 6.36 -16.50 -6.04
C LEU A 62 6.16 -17.71 -5.10
N SER A 63 5.42 -18.73 -5.54
CA SER A 63 5.26 -19.97 -4.77
C SER A 63 6.56 -20.77 -4.62
N LEU A 64 7.47 -20.70 -5.61
CA LEU A 64 8.80 -21.29 -5.50
C LEU A 64 9.68 -20.47 -4.56
N VAL A 65 9.66 -19.14 -4.69
CA VAL A 65 10.38 -18.23 -3.79
C VAL A 65 9.96 -18.44 -2.33
N SER A 66 8.66 -18.53 -2.05
CA SER A 66 8.14 -18.79 -0.71
C SER A 66 8.74 -20.06 -0.09
N ARG A 67 8.78 -21.16 -0.86
CA ARG A 67 9.41 -22.42 -0.43
C ARG A 67 10.92 -22.28 -0.22
N SER A 68 11.62 -21.56 -1.09
CA SER A 68 13.06 -21.29 -0.92
C SER A 68 13.34 -20.45 0.33
N LEU A 69 12.52 -19.45 0.64
CA LEU A 69 12.65 -18.64 1.85
C LEU A 69 12.49 -19.49 3.12
N GLU A 70 11.60 -20.49 3.13
CA GLU A 70 11.42 -21.41 4.28
C GLU A 70 12.68 -22.22 4.61
N THR A 71 13.60 -22.41 3.66
CA THR A 71 14.87 -23.13 3.88
C THR A 71 15.95 -22.29 4.58
N ILE A 72 15.76 -20.97 4.71
CA ILE A 72 16.73 -20.08 5.31
C ILE A 72 16.71 -20.22 6.83
N SER A 73 17.83 -20.66 7.42
CA SER A 73 17.90 -20.94 8.87
C SER A 73 17.90 -19.68 9.75
N GLN A 74 18.47 -18.57 9.27
CA GLN A 74 18.50 -17.32 10.03
C GLN A 74 17.16 -16.59 9.89
N LYS A 75 16.38 -16.58 10.97
CA LYS A 75 15.03 -15.99 10.97
C LYS A 75 14.99 -14.52 10.54
N GLN A 76 15.94 -13.70 11.01
CA GLN A 76 16.02 -12.29 10.59
C GLN A 76 16.21 -12.14 9.08
N VAL A 77 17.11 -12.94 8.48
CA VAL A 77 17.37 -12.91 7.04
C VAL A 77 16.16 -13.39 6.27
N GLN A 78 15.55 -14.50 6.71
CA GLN A 78 14.31 -15.03 6.14
C GLN A 78 13.19 -13.97 6.15
N SER A 79 13.00 -13.33 7.30
CA SER A 79 11.96 -12.32 7.50
C SER A 79 12.16 -11.09 6.62
N ASN A 80 13.40 -10.57 6.56
CA ASN A 80 13.77 -9.44 5.71
C ASN A 80 13.54 -9.74 4.22
N LEU A 81 13.96 -10.93 3.76
CA LEU A 81 13.77 -11.33 2.38
C LEU A 81 12.30 -11.59 2.04
N ALA A 82 11.52 -12.16 2.96
CA ALA A 82 10.08 -12.32 2.78
C ALA A 82 9.38 -10.95 2.63
N ALA A 83 9.73 -9.98 3.48
CA ALA A 83 9.21 -8.61 3.39
C ALA A 83 9.58 -7.94 2.07
N ALA A 84 10.86 -8.00 1.66
CA ALA A 84 11.32 -7.48 0.37
C ALA A 84 10.63 -8.16 -0.82
N THR A 85 10.43 -9.48 -0.76
CA THR A 85 9.72 -10.24 -1.79
C THR A 85 8.28 -9.77 -1.92
N SER A 86 7.58 -9.54 -0.80
CA SER A 86 6.20 -9.03 -0.81
C SER A 86 6.10 -7.66 -1.50
N ILE A 87 7.04 -6.76 -1.22
CA ILE A 87 7.11 -5.42 -1.84
C ILE A 87 7.36 -5.54 -3.35
N LEU A 88 8.37 -6.31 -3.76
CA LEU A 88 8.72 -6.45 -5.18
C LEU A 88 7.66 -7.22 -5.97
N ALA A 89 7.07 -8.28 -5.41
CA ALA A 89 5.97 -9.01 -6.02
C ALA A 89 4.77 -8.09 -6.29
N GLY A 90 4.54 -7.06 -5.45
CA GLY A 90 3.50 -6.06 -5.64
C GLY A 90 3.64 -5.22 -6.93
N LEU A 91 4.79 -5.26 -7.60
CA LEU A 91 4.98 -4.60 -8.90
C LEU A 91 4.32 -5.37 -10.07
N VAL A 92 4.04 -6.67 -9.89
CA VAL A 92 3.54 -7.56 -10.96
C VAL A 92 2.34 -8.43 -10.53
N LEU A 93 2.07 -8.56 -9.22
CA LEU A 93 0.95 -9.33 -8.66
C LEU A 93 0.06 -8.45 -7.77
N ASN A 94 -1.20 -8.84 -7.64
CA ASN A 94 -2.13 -8.18 -6.72
C ASN A 94 -1.92 -8.62 -5.26
N ARG A 95 -2.47 -7.84 -4.34
CA ARG A 95 -2.31 -8.02 -2.89
C ARG A 95 -2.87 -9.37 -2.42
N GLU A 96 -4.00 -9.80 -2.96
CA GLU A 96 -4.69 -11.03 -2.58
C GLU A 96 -3.87 -12.27 -2.93
N THR A 97 -3.28 -12.32 -4.12
CA THR A 97 -2.38 -13.39 -4.56
C THR A 97 -1.14 -13.46 -3.68
N ILE A 98 -0.49 -12.31 -3.41
CA ILE A 98 0.70 -12.26 -2.56
C ILE A 98 0.39 -12.79 -1.16
N LYS A 99 -0.72 -12.35 -0.54
CA LYS A 99 -1.13 -12.79 0.81
C LYS A 99 -1.45 -14.28 0.90
N LYS A 100 -1.92 -14.90 -0.18
CA LYS A 100 -2.18 -16.36 -0.22
C LYS A 100 -0.89 -17.17 -0.20
N ILE A 101 0.19 -16.64 -0.76
CA ILE A 101 1.45 -17.38 -0.96
C ILE A 101 2.51 -17.04 0.08
N LEU A 102 2.65 -15.75 0.43
CA LEU A 102 3.59 -15.27 1.44
C LEU A 102 2.84 -15.03 2.75
N ARG A 103 3.15 -15.86 3.74
CA ARG A 103 2.54 -15.74 5.07
C ARG A 103 3.10 -14.53 5.82
N SER A 104 2.22 -13.72 6.41
CA SER A 104 2.60 -12.48 7.08
C SER A 104 3.32 -12.66 8.41
N ASP A 105 3.18 -13.82 9.05
CA ASP A 105 3.90 -14.18 10.28
C ASP A 105 5.42 -14.26 10.06
N ILE A 106 5.86 -14.78 8.91
CA ILE A 106 7.29 -14.85 8.55
C ILE A 106 7.90 -13.46 8.48
N MET A 107 7.16 -12.45 7.99
CA MET A 107 7.66 -11.08 7.81
C MET A 107 7.73 -10.27 9.11
N ARG A 108 7.16 -10.75 10.22
CA ARG A 108 7.05 -9.96 11.45
C ARG A 108 8.38 -9.64 12.13
N GLU A 109 9.44 -10.41 11.90
CA GLU A 109 10.75 -10.08 12.46
C GLU A 109 11.50 -9.01 11.64
N SER A 110 11.02 -8.67 10.44
CA SER A 110 11.63 -7.63 9.60
C SER A 110 11.37 -6.24 10.19
N VAL A 111 12.44 -5.50 10.46
CA VAL A 111 12.38 -4.12 10.96
C VAL A 111 11.60 -3.23 9.99
N ILE A 112 11.89 -3.33 8.70
CA ILE A 112 11.19 -2.55 7.66
C ILE A 112 9.70 -2.90 7.60
N TYR A 113 9.33 -4.16 7.84
CA TYR A 113 7.92 -4.55 7.88
C TYR A 113 7.21 -3.98 9.12
N GLN A 114 7.91 -3.90 10.26
CA GLN A 114 7.37 -3.25 11.46
C GLN A 114 7.19 -1.75 11.26
N ASP A 115 8.16 -1.06 10.64
CA ASP A 115 8.07 0.37 10.34
C ASP A 115 6.84 0.67 9.46
N ILE A 116 6.62 -0.13 8.39
CA ILE A 116 5.44 -0.01 7.51
C ILE A 116 4.13 -0.24 8.29
N LEU A 117 4.11 -1.20 9.22
CA LEU A 117 2.94 -1.46 10.05
C LEU A 117 2.67 -0.34 11.05
N GLU A 118 3.71 0.26 11.62
CA GLU A 118 3.61 1.37 12.56
C GLU A 118 3.08 2.62 11.87
N GLU A 119 3.66 3.02 10.73
CA GLU A 119 3.17 4.12 9.91
C GLU A 119 1.69 3.92 9.52
N GLY A 120 1.34 2.71 9.10
CA GLY A 120 -0.04 2.37 8.77
C GLY A 120 -1.01 2.44 9.97
N ARG A 121 -0.52 2.15 11.19
CA ARG A 121 -1.31 2.28 12.43
C ARG A 121 -1.51 3.76 12.78
N GLU A 122 -0.47 4.56 12.72
CA GLU A 122 -0.52 6.00 13.01
C GLU A 122 -1.47 6.72 12.04
N GLU A 123 -1.33 6.48 10.73
CA GLU A 123 -2.28 7.02 9.75
C GLU A 123 -3.72 6.56 10.02
N GLY A 124 -3.89 5.30 10.41
CA GLY A 124 -5.19 4.72 10.74
C GLY A 124 -5.84 5.39 11.96
N GLU A 125 -5.05 5.63 13.01
CA GLU A 125 -5.47 6.32 14.22
C GLU A 125 -5.82 7.78 13.95
N GLU A 126 -5.02 8.50 13.16
CA GLU A 126 -5.31 9.89 12.79
C GLU A 126 -6.60 9.98 11.96
N LYS A 127 -6.73 9.16 10.91
CA LYS A 127 -7.94 9.11 10.08
C LYS A 127 -9.17 8.71 10.92
N GLY A 128 -9.00 7.78 11.86
CA GLY A 128 -10.04 7.34 12.78
C GLY A 128 -10.49 8.46 13.72
N LEU A 129 -9.55 9.19 14.31
CA LEU A 129 -9.80 10.32 15.20
C LEU A 129 -10.51 11.46 14.47
N GLN A 130 -10.05 11.81 13.25
CA GLN A 130 -10.69 12.85 12.44
C GLN A 130 -12.14 12.48 12.09
N LYS A 131 -12.39 11.24 11.63
CA LYS A 131 -13.75 10.75 11.36
C LYS A 131 -14.62 10.74 12.61
N GLY A 132 -14.07 10.30 13.74
CA GLY A 132 -14.78 10.27 15.02
C GLY A 132 -15.16 11.67 15.51
N LEU A 133 -14.23 12.63 15.40
CA LEU A 133 -14.49 14.03 15.77
C LEU A 133 -15.56 14.65 14.87
N GLN A 134 -15.51 14.40 13.56
CA GLN A 134 -16.51 14.90 12.62
C GLN A 134 -17.89 14.31 12.89
N ALA A 135 -17.98 12.99 13.03
CA ALA A 135 -19.23 12.30 13.38
C ALA A 135 -19.80 12.79 14.73
N GLY A 136 -18.93 13.03 15.73
CA GLY A 136 -19.34 13.58 17.03
C GLY A 136 -19.85 15.01 16.95
N LYS A 137 -19.26 15.86 16.12
CA LYS A 137 -19.74 17.23 15.86
C LYS A 137 -21.11 17.21 15.16
N GLU A 138 -21.25 16.40 14.13
CA GLU A 138 -22.52 16.24 13.40
C GLU A 138 -23.63 15.70 14.29
N GLU A 139 -23.36 14.66 15.08
CA GLU A 139 -24.35 14.10 16.01
C GLU A 139 -24.75 15.12 17.09
N LYS A 140 -23.79 15.89 17.62
CA LYS A 140 -24.10 16.96 18.58
C LYS A 140 -24.94 18.06 17.94
N ALA A 141 -24.63 18.47 16.71
CA ALA A 141 -25.42 19.46 15.97
C ALA A 141 -26.85 18.95 15.73
N ARG A 142 -26.99 17.67 15.35
CA ARG A 142 -28.27 16.98 15.19
C ARG A 142 -29.11 17.00 16.48
N GLN A 143 -28.50 16.65 17.60
CA GLN A 143 -29.17 16.65 18.91
C GLN A 143 -29.58 18.05 19.35
N ILE A 144 -28.77 19.08 19.06
CA ILE A 144 -29.13 20.47 19.34
C ILE A 144 -30.31 20.90 18.45
N ALA A 145 -30.26 20.60 17.16
CA ALA A 145 -31.35 20.91 16.22
C ALA A 145 -32.67 20.27 16.64
N LEU A 146 -32.67 19.00 17.05
CA LEU A 146 -33.87 18.32 17.58
C LEU A 146 -34.43 19.01 18.83
N LYS A 147 -33.56 19.40 19.78
CA LYS A 147 -33.99 20.15 20.96
C LYS A 147 -34.58 21.52 20.59
N MET A 148 -34.00 22.22 19.61
CA MET A 148 -34.52 23.51 19.14
C MET A 148 -35.86 23.35 18.40
N LEU A 149 -36.02 22.31 17.57
CA LEU A 149 -37.31 21.97 16.95
C LEU A 149 -38.38 21.74 18.02
N SER A 150 -38.06 20.94 19.04
CA SER A 150 -39.00 20.67 20.15
C SER A 150 -39.36 21.92 20.97
N ALA A 151 -38.48 22.93 20.98
CA ALA A 151 -38.70 24.22 21.64
C ALA A 151 -39.40 25.25 20.74
N GLY A 152 -39.76 24.89 19.51
CA GLY A 152 -40.52 25.73 18.59
C GLY A 152 -39.71 26.71 17.74
N PHE A 153 -38.38 26.56 17.66
CA PHE A 153 -37.55 27.38 16.77
C PHE A 153 -37.80 27.02 15.30
N SER A 154 -37.69 28.02 14.42
CA SER A 154 -37.86 27.82 12.98
C SER A 154 -36.63 27.17 12.34
N ILE A 155 -36.80 26.41 11.26
CA ILE A 155 -35.71 25.76 10.51
C ILE A 155 -34.62 26.76 10.09
N PRO A 156 -34.93 27.98 9.57
CA PRO A 156 -33.92 28.97 9.25
C PRO A 156 -33.12 29.46 10.46
N GLU A 157 -33.73 29.54 11.64
CA GLU A 157 -33.04 29.90 12.88
C GLU A 157 -32.12 28.76 13.34
N ILE A 158 -32.58 27.50 13.27
CA ILE A 158 -31.79 26.33 13.66
C ILE A 158 -30.56 26.18 12.74
N ALA A 159 -30.74 26.35 11.43
CA ALA A 159 -29.64 26.30 10.46
C ALA A 159 -28.56 27.35 10.75
N ARG A 160 -28.93 28.54 11.25
CA ARG A 160 -27.99 29.59 11.65
C ARG A 160 -27.13 29.23 12.87
N PHE A 161 -27.59 28.36 13.75
CA PHE A 161 -26.92 28.05 15.03
C PHE A 161 -26.27 26.66 15.09
N THR A 162 -26.62 25.75 14.17
CA THR A 162 -26.17 24.34 14.20
C THR A 162 -25.24 23.97 13.06
N ASP A 163 -24.95 24.90 12.15
CA ASP A 163 -24.19 24.66 10.90
C ASP A 163 -24.77 23.53 10.02
N LEU A 164 -26.01 23.09 10.29
CA LEU A 164 -26.74 22.12 9.49
C LEU A 164 -27.46 22.83 8.34
N SER A 165 -27.58 22.14 7.20
CA SER A 165 -28.42 22.64 6.11
C SER A 165 -29.91 22.57 6.49
N PRO A 166 -30.75 23.46 5.96
CA PRO A 166 -32.21 23.37 6.12
C PRO A 166 -32.75 21.99 5.75
N ASP A 167 -32.32 21.42 4.62
CA ASP A 167 -32.70 20.07 4.18
C ASP A 167 -32.35 18.98 5.21
N ALA A 168 -31.17 19.08 5.85
CA ALA A 168 -30.78 18.13 6.88
C ALA A 168 -31.69 18.26 8.10
N ILE A 169 -32.08 19.48 8.49
CA ILE A 169 -32.99 19.73 9.62
C ILE A 169 -34.43 19.24 9.30
N GLU A 170 -34.91 19.45 8.07
CA GLU A 170 -36.22 18.95 7.61
C GLU A 170 -36.29 17.41 7.70
N GLN A 171 -35.22 16.71 7.31
CA GLN A 171 -35.14 15.25 7.44
C GLN A 171 -35.12 14.76 8.89
N LEU A 172 -34.66 15.59 9.84
CA LEU A 172 -34.72 15.27 11.26
C LEU A 172 -36.15 15.36 11.78
N GLN A 173 -36.88 16.41 11.38
CA GLN A 173 -38.27 16.62 11.75
C GLN A 173 -39.16 15.48 11.23
N SER A 174 -38.99 15.06 9.96
CA SER A 174 -39.79 13.98 9.36
C SER A 174 -39.52 12.58 9.92
N ARG A 175 -38.50 12.40 10.76
CA ARG A 175 -38.14 11.11 11.37
C ARG A 175 -38.65 10.95 12.81
N ASP A 176 -39.02 12.06 13.46
CA ASP A 176 -39.56 12.08 14.83
C ASP A 176 -41.11 12.22 14.87
N ASP A 177 -41.75 12.42 13.70
CA ASP A 177 -43.22 12.32 13.48
C ASP A 177 -43.67 10.87 13.21
#